data_AF-A0A3B8I3K8-F1
#
_entry.id   AF-A0A3B8I3K8-F1
#
_cell.length_a   1.000
_cell.length_b   1.000
_cell.length_c   1.000
_cell.angle_alpha   90.00
_cell.angle_beta   90.00
_cell.angle_gamma   90.00
#
_symmetry.space_group_name_H-M   'P 1'
#
loop_
_entity.id
_entity.type
_entity.pdbx_description
1 polymer ?
#
loop_
_entity_poly.entity_id
_entity_poly.type
_entity_poly.pdbx_seq_one_letter_code
_entity_poly.pdbx_strand_id
1 'polypeptide(L)'
;MHMRRFTLGLFLCWLVSTTFAGNIDSLRIALDYQTDDKERLQSLYAISYSYLTTGDTAGLSFWEDGKRLAKKMGEDQLIANFLYLKAYFERGFRDNHTDAYVHLTLAKELYSDLNEIKSVANTNLLLAEYHSNIGDYSTAERLYRAAEISYLEINDIQEIGRLHEHLGFLFEKKGDFQKAIDEFTLATVYFNTANNYAQLSANLNNLGDLQLQNGAIAEARTSFLKAIEVTRLHSITTIDQTYAHFNLGRISSQAGDLEKAESQLVNAYQLAFEQQPWHTETFRMAKLLGDFYGKIEQPQRAIALLTAQAEHMPESPNETQLLVYSQLVKFYSATDQWEEALAYSERLNSGQIALATAEDQAGYARQASEIALARKILADREEAAAYSAAETRWLWVVVATALVLLAAFGYMYRLKEKHRKKALANATHWPELNKRFQALEDALNVLY
;
A
#
# COMPACT_ATOMS: atom_id res chain seq x y z
N MET A 1 10.86 49.66 48.63
CA MET A 1 11.26 48.35 49.15
C MET A 1 10.43 47.30 48.39
N HIS A 2 10.92 46.86 47.23
CA HIS A 2 11.54 45.55 46.97
C HIS A 2 10.53 44.39 46.88
N MET A 3 10.29 43.85 45.66
CA MET A 3 10.84 42.58 45.09
C MET A 3 9.84 41.41 45.28
N ARG A 4 9.61 40.44 44.38
CA ARG A 4 10.21 39.88 43.13
C ARG A 4 9.10 39.02 42.46
N ARG A 5 8.87 39.07 41.15
CA ARG A 5 9.29 38.09 40.08
C ARG A 5 9.14 36.60 40.40
N PHE A 6 8.36 35.88 39.58
CA PHE A 6 8.61 34.56 38.93
C PHE A 6 7.44 34.33 37.93
N THR A 7 7.56 34.54 36.60
CA THR A 7 8.05 33.62 35.54
C THR A 7 7.87 32.13 35.81
N LEU A 8 6.94 31.50 35.07
CA LEU A 8 7.13 30.15 34.53
C LEU A 8 6.40 30.05 33.18
N GLY A 9 7.03 30.60 32.14
CA GLY A 9 7.01 29.94 30.84
C GLY A 9 8.24 29.05 30.81
N LEU A 10 8.12 27.84 30.24
CA LEU A 10 9.14 27.21 29.39
C LEU A 10 8.78 25.76 29.03
N PHE A 11 8.99 25.48 27.74
CA PHE A 11 9.30 24.19 27.11
C PHE A 11 8.19 23.13 26.96
N LEU A 12 7.64 23.06 25.75
CA LEU A 12 7.46 21.79 25.01
C LEU A 12 7.61 22.07 23.50
N CYS A 13 8.80 22.55 23.13
CA CYS A 13 9.36 22.31 21.81
C CYS A 13 10.30 21.10 21.95
N TRP A 14 10.19 20.18 21.00
CA TRP A 14 11.02 18.99 20.78
C TRP A 14 10.82 17.79 21.72
N LEU A 15 10.03 16.83 21.24
CA LEU A 15 10.43 15.43 21.07
C LEU A 15 9.51 14.77 20.03
N VAL A 16 10.00 14.69 18.79
CA VAL A 16 9.53 13.70 17.83
C VAL A 16 10.20 12.38 18.23
N SER A 17 9.50 11.57 19.01
CA SER A 17 9.74 10.12 19.10
C SER A 17 8.59 9.41 19.83
N THR A 18 7.90 8.56 19.06
CA THR A 18 7.33 7.26 19.51
C THR A 18 6.59 7.23 20.84
N THR A 19 5.40 7.82 20.95
CA THR A 19 4.36 7.43 21.93
C THR A 19 2.98 7.97 21.52
N PHE A 20 2.44 7.55 20.37
CA PHE A 20 1.02 7.73 20.06
C PHE A 20 0.31 6.37 20.16
N ALA A 21 0.24 5.87 21.39
CA ALA A 21 -0.76 4.87 21.81
C ALA A 21 -1.70 5.51 22.85
N GLY A 22 -2.04 6.79 22.64
CA GLY A 22 -3.02 7.52 23.43
C GLY A 22 -4.41 7.30 22.85
N ASN A 23 -5.27 6.67 23.65
CA ASN A 23 -6.66 6.26 23.38
C ASN A 23 -7.33 7.02 22.21
N ILE A 24 -7.65 6.30 21.12
CA ILE A 24 -8.30 6.85 19.91
C ILE A 24 -9.52 7.69 20.27
N ASP A 25 -10.29 7.27 21.28
CA ASP A 25 -11.47 7.99 21.75
C ASP A 25 -11.15 9.38 22.31
N SER A 26 -10.04 9.53 23.04
CA SER A 26 -9.58 10.83 23.53
C SER A 26 -9.20 11.77 22.38
N LEU A 27 -8.57 11.24 21.32
CA LEU A 27 -8.21 12.01 20.13
C LEU A 27 -9.44 12.41 19.32
N ARG A 28 -10.44 11.53 19.21
CA ARG A 28 -11.71 11.82 18.55
C ARG A 28 -12.48 12.92 19.27
N ILE A 29 -12.58 12.83 20.61
CA ILE A 29 -13.21 13.87 21.42
C ILE A 29 -12.47 15.20 21.25
N ALA A 30 -11.13 15.19 21.29
CA ALA A 30 -10.35 16.41 21.11
C ALA A 30 -10.58 17.07 19.74
N LEU A 31 -10.69 16.26 18.68
CA LEU A 31 -10.93 16.74 17.31
C LEU A 31 -12.24 17.55 17.19
N ASP A 32 -13.27 17.23 17.97
CA ASP A 32 -14.55 17.96 17.93
C ASP A 32 -14.43 19.41 18.45
N TYR A 33 -13.45 19.69 19.31
CA TYR A 33 -13.25 21.01 19.91
C TYR A 33 -12.10 21.81 19.28
N GLN A 34 -11.31 21.20 18.39
CA GLN A 34 -10.20 21.87 17.71
C GLN A 34 -10.72 22.83 16.62
N THR A 35 -10.29 24.08 16.67
CA THR A 35 -10.64 25.11 15.69
C THR A 35 -9.49 25.48 14.76
N ASP A 36 -8.25 25.14 15.13
CA ASP A 36 -7.07 25.34 14.29
C ASP A 36 -6.95 24.23 13.23
N ASP A 37 -6.91 24.62 11.95
CA ASP A 37 -6.89 23.69 10.83
C ASP A 37 -5.63 22.78 10.84
N LYS A 38 -4.50 23.25 11.38
CA LYS A 38 -3.26 22.47 11.44
C LYS A 38 -3.29 21.43 12.56
N GLU A 39 -3.77 21.79 13.75
CA GLU A 39 -3.98 20.86 14.86
C GLU A 39 -5.03 19.79 14.51
N ARG A 40 -6.11 20.20 13.83
CA ARG A 40 -7.11 19.26 13.29
C ARG A 40 -6.49 18.28 12.32
N LEU A 41 -5.66 18.76 11.39
CA LEU A 41 -5.03 17.92 10.38
C LEU A 41 -4.08 16.88 11.01
N GLN A 42 -3.30 17.28 12.02
CA GLN A 42 -2.45 16.36 12.79
C GLN A 42 -3.27 15.28 13.51
N SER A 43 -4.37 15.69 14.14
CA SER A 43 -5.25 14.77 14.86
C SER A 43 -5.93 13.80 13.90
N LEU A 44 -6.42 14.28 12.75
CA LEU A 44 -6.99 13.46 11.69
C LEU A 44 -5.99 12.43 11.17
N TYR A 45 -4.73 12.82 10.98
CA TYR A 45 -3.67 11.91 10.55
C TYR A 45 -3.34 10.86 11.62
N ALA A 46 -3.24 11.25 12.89
CA ALA A 46 -2.97 10.32 13.99
C ALA A 46 -4.11 9.31 14.18
N ILE A 47 -5.36 9.78 14.15
CA ILE A 47 -6.56 8.92 14.22
C ILE A 47 -6.59 7.95 13.03
N SER A 48 -6.39 8.48 11.82
CA SER A 48 -6.29 7.71 10.58
C SER A 48 -5.24 6.61 10.64
N TYR A 49 -4.05 6.92 11.17
CA TYR A 49 -2.98 5.94 11.33
C TYR A 49 -3.32 4.91 12.40
N SER A 50 -3.97 5.31 13.49
CA SER A 50 -4.37 4.39 14.55
C SER A 50 -5.45 3.40 14.09
N TYR A 51 -6.42 3.85 13.28
CA TYR A 51 -7.44 2.97 12.69
C TYR A 51 -6.86 1.91 11.74
N LEU A 52 -5.70 2.19 11.12
CA LEU A 52 -4.96 1.20 10.37
C LEU A 52 -4.54 0.00 11.24
N THR A 53 -4.23 0.24 12.51
CA THR A 53 -3.76 -0.82 13.42
C THR A 53 -4.91 -1.64 14.00
N THR A 54 -6.11 -1.07 14.10
CA THR A 54 -7.29 -1.75 14.66
C THR A 54 -8.14 -2.46 13.61
N GLY A 55 -8.02 -2.09 12.34
CA GLY A 55 -8.86 -2.66 11.27
C GLY A 55 -10.30 -2.12 11.25
N ASP A 56 -10.63 -1.13 12.07
CA ASP A 56 -11.98 -0.59 12.18
C ASP A 56 -12.29 0.39 11.02
N THR A 57 -13.36 0.07 10.29
CA THR A 57 -13.86 0.82 9.13
C THR A 57 -14.32 2.25 9.46
N ALA A 58 -14.54 2.58 10.73
CA ALA A 58 -14.78 3.95 11.17
C ALA A 58 -13.64 4.92 10.79
N GLY A 59 -12.43 4.39 10.55
CA GLY A 59 -11.28 5.15 10.03
C GLY A 59 -11.52 5.85 8.69
N LEU A 60 -12.44 5.33 7.86
CA LEU A 60 -12.68 5.81 6.50
C LEU A 60 -13.11 7.29 6.44
N SER A 61 -13.97 7.72 7.37
CA SER A 61 -14.39 9.12 7.42
C SER A 61 -13.23 10.05 7.76
N PHE A 62 -12.34 9.63 8.66
CA PHE A 62 -11.19 10.43 9.10
C PHE A 62 -10.14 10.58 8.00
N TRP A 63 -9.88 9.55 7.18
CA TRP A 63 -9.01 9.69 6.01
C TRP A 63 -9.57 10.69 4.99
N GLU A 64 -10.88 10.65 4.74
CA GLU A 64 -11.53 11.58 3.79
C GLU A 64 -11.59 13.02 4.32
N ASP A 65 -11.90 13.21 5.61
CA ASP A 65 -11.84 14.52 6.27
C ASP A 65 -10.42 15.09 6.26
N GLY A 66 -9.43 14.28 6.62
CA GLY A 66 -8.01 14.64 6.60
C GLY A 66 -7.54 15.05 5.21
N LYS A 67 -7.87 14.26 4.18
CA LYS A 67 -7.55 14.57 2.79
C LYS A 67 -8.20 15.87 2.30
N ARG A 68 -9.48 16.11 2.65
CA ARG A 68 -10.17 17.36 2.29
C ARG A 68 -9.52 18.58 2.94
N LEU A 69 -9.16 18.46 4.22
CA LEU A 69 -8.52 19.54 4.94
C LEU A 69 -7.10 19.81 4.42
N ALA A 70 -6.31 18.76 4.16
CA ALA A 70 -5.00 18.87 3.50
C ALA A 70 -5.10 19.60 2.16
N LYS A 71 -6.12 19.27 1.33
CA LYS A 71 -6.37 19.94 0.06
C LYS A 71 -6.72 21.43 0.22
N LYS A 72 -7.52 21.77 1.24
CA LYS A 72 -7.83 23.19 1.56
C LYS A 72 -6.58 23.96 1.96
N MET A 73 -5.64 23.30 2.63
CA MET A 73 -4.40 23.90 3.12
C MET A 73 -3.26 23.90 2.08
N GLY A 74 -3.42 23.19 0.95
CA GLY A 74 -2.35 23.03 -0.05
C GLY A 74 -1.23 22.10 0.39
N GLU A 75 -1.52 21.15 1.28
CA GLU A 75 -0.55 20.21 1.84
C GLU A 75 -0.50 18.91 1.00
N ASP A 76 0.07 18.97 -0.20
CA ASP A 76 0.05 17.87 -1.18
C ASP A 76 0.67 16.56 -0.64
N GLN A 77 1.73 16.67 0.18
CA GLN A 77 2.33 15.52 0.86
C GLN A 77 1.32 14.80 1.76
N LEU A 78 0.50 15.55 2.51
CA LEU A 78 -0.50 14.96 3.38
C LEU A 78 -1.67 14.38 2.58
N ILE A 79 -2.04 14.99 1.45
CA ILE A 79 -3.00 14.38 0.51
C ILE A 79 -2.50 13.00 0.08
N ALA A 80 -1.24 12.89 -0.36
CA ALA A 80 -0.63 11.63 -0.76
C ALA A 80 -0.60 10.61 0.40
N ASN A 81 -0.24 11.03 1.61
CA ASN A 81 -0.24 10.16 2.79
C ASN A 81 -1.64 9.64 3.15
N PHE A 82 -2.67 10.47 3.12
CA PHE A 82 -4.05 10.03 3.37
C PHE A 82 -4.54 9.04 2.30
N LEU A 83 -4.18 9.27 1.04
CA LEU A 83 -4.46 8.32 -0.05
C LEU A 83 -3.75 6.99 0.21
N TYR A 84 -2.46 7.01 0.54
CA TYR A 84 -1.67 5.80 0.85
C TYR A 84 -2.24 5.02 2.03
N LEU A 85 -2.56 5.69 3.15
CA LEU A 85 -3.13 5.04 4.35
C LEU A 85 -4.47 4.39 4.05
N LYS A 86 -5.35 5.10 3.33
CA LYS A 86 -6.64 4.54 2.90
C LYS A 86 -6.45 3.33 1.99
N ALA A 87 -5.53 3.42 1.02
CA ALA A 87 -5.23 2.31 0.13
C ALA A 87 -4.73 1.07 0.89
N TYR A 88 -3.84 1.29 1.85
CA TYR A 88 -3.31 0.21 2.68
C TYR A 88 -4.41 -0.46 3.50
N PHE A 89 -5.33 0.32 4.06
CA PHE A 89 -6.48 -0.19 4.80
C PHE A 89 -7.44 -0.99 3.91
N GLU A 90 -7.83 -0.43 2.76
CA GLU A 90 -8.72 -1.09 1.80
C GLU A 90 -8.13 -2.42 1.30
N ARG A 91 -6.80 -2.45 1.08
CA ARG A 91 -6.07 -3.68 0.72
C ARG A 91 -6.12 -4.73 1.83
N GLY A 92 -5.82 -4.35 3.07
CA GLY A 92 -5.59 -5.29 4.17
C GLY A 92 -6.85 -5.77 4.88
N PHE A 93 -7.82 -4.88 5.12
CA PHE A 93 -8.98 -5.17 5.98
C PHE A 93 -10.29 -5.40 5.22
N ARG A 94 -10.40 -4.93 3.98
CA ARG A 94 -11.63 -5.04 3.17
C ARG A 94 -11.49 -5.93 1.94
N ASP A 95 -10.31 -6.51 1.73
CA ASP A 95 -9.96 -7.24 0.50
C ASP A 95 -10.31 -6.45 -0.78
N ASN A 96 -10.31 -5.11 -0.66
CA ASN A 96 -10.82 -4.20 -1.66
C ASN A 96 -9.66 -3.70 -2.52
N HIS A 97 -9.06 -4.66 -3.21
CA HIS A 97 -7.88 -4.49 -4.03
C HIS A 97 -8.05 -3.39 -5.10
N THR A 98 -9.27 -3.23 -5.60
CA THR A 98 -9.63 -2.26 -6.63
C THR A 98 -9.52 -0.81 -6.14
N ASP A 99 -10.14 -0.48 -5.00
CA ASP A 99 -10.04 0.87 -4.44
C ASP A 99 -8.61 1.14 -3.95
N ALA A 100 -7.95 0.14 -3.37
CA ALA A 100 -6.55 0.25 -3.00
C ALA A 100 -5.67 0.62 -4.21
N TYR A 101 -5.84 -0.04 -5.35
CA TYR A 101 -5.12 0.29 -6.58
C TYR A 101 -5.31 1.75 -7.03
N VAL A 102 -6.54 2.28 -6.98
CA VAL A 102 -6.83 3.68 -7.32
C VAL A 102 -6.05 4.64 -6.42
N HIS A 103 -6.17 4.45 -5.11
CA HIS A 103 -5.59 5.38 -4.14
C HIS A 103 -4.06 5.27 -4.14
N LEU A 104 -3.49 4.08 -4.36
CA LEU A 104 -2.04 3.88 -4.55
C LEU A 104 -1.52 4.56 -5.81
N THR A 105 -2.27 4.51 -6.92
CA THR A 105 -1.85 5.15 -8.17
C THR A 105 -1.83 6.68 -8.03
N LEU A 106 -2.86 7.26 -7.41
CA LEU A 106 -2.90 8.70 -7.10
C LEU A 106 -1.81 9.12 -6.11
N ALA A 107 -1.59 8.32 -5.05
CA ALA A 107 -0.54 8.59 -4.08
C ALA A 107 0.84 8.57 -4.76
N LYS A 108 1.08 7.59 -5.64
CA LYS A 108 2.33 7.48 -6.40
C LYS A 108 2.58 8.69 -7.29
N GLU A 109 1.56 9.19 -8.00
CA GLU A 109 1.67 10.39 -8.85
C GLU A 109 2.09 11.60 -8.00
N LEU A 110 1.38 11.86 -6.90
CA LEU A 110 1.71 12.96 -5.98
C LEU A 110 3.11 12.80 -5.37
N TYR A 111 3.49 11.61 -4.92
CA TYR A 111 4.83 11.37 -4.40
C TYR A 111 5.92 11.56 -5.46
N SER A 112 5.62 11.26 -6.73
CA SER A 112 6.54 11.47 -7.84
C SER A 112 6.75 12.97 -8.10
N ASP A 113 5.67 13.76 -8.11
CA ASP A 113 5.73 15.22 -8.25
C ASP A 113 6.49 15.88 -7.09
N LEU A 114 6.38 15.31 -5.89
CA LEU A 114 7.07 15.75 -4.67
C LEU A 114 8.51 15.23 -4.56
N ASN A 115 8.98 14.38 -5.48
CA ASN A 115 10.28 13.70 -5.46
C ASN A 115 10.52 12.84 -4.19
N GLU A 116 9.45 12.24 -3.66
CA GLU A 116 9.48 11.39 -2.47
C GLU A 116 9.86 9.94 -2.83
N ILE A 117 11.15 9.71 -3.08
CA ILE A 117 11.70 8.44 -3.61
C ILE A 117 11.22 7.22 -2.80
N LYS A 118 11.30 7.27 -1.46
CA LYS A 118 10.88 6.16 -0.58
C LYS A 118 9.38 5.89 -0.70
N SER A 119 8.56 6.93 -0.77
CA SER A 119 7.11 6.80 -0.85
C SER A 119 6.67 6.27 -2.22
N VAL A 120 7.37 6.64 -3.29
CA VAL A 120 7.22 6.03 -4.62
C VAL A 120 7.60 4.55 -4.61
N ALA A 121 8.68 4.17 -3.93
CA ALA A 121 9.09 2.78 -3.78
C ALA A 121 8.03 1.95 -3.03
N ASN A 122 7.54 2.46 -1.90
CA ASN A 122 6.49 1.81 -1.10
C ASN A 122 5.19 1.64 -1.90
N THR A 123 4.76 2.66 -2.66
CA THR A 123 3.58 2.55 -3.52
C THR A 123 3.79 1.55 -4.65
N ASN A 124 4.97 1.50 -5.28
CA ASN A 124 5.30 0.49 -6.28
C ASN A 124 5.24 -0.93 -5.71
N LEU A 125 5.74 -1.16 -4.50
CA LEU A 125 5.70 -2.47 -3.84
C LEU A 125 4.25 -2.95 -3.61
N LEU A 126 3.36 -2.04 -3.19
CA LEU A 126 1.93 -2.37 -3.00
C LEU A 126 1.16 -2.55 -4.32
N LEU A 127 1.47 -1.74 -5.34
CA LEU A 127 0.91 -1.92 -6.68
C LEU A 127 1.40 -3.24 -7.31
N ALA A 128 2.66 -3.62 -7.08
CA ALA A 128 3.20 -4.89 -7.54
C ALA A 128 2.46 -6.08 -6.90
N GLU A 129 2.17 -6.00 -5.61
CA GLU A 129 1.37 -7.00 -4.89
C GLU A 129 -0.04 -7.13 -5.49
N TYR A 130 -0.70 -5.99 -5.79
CA TYR A 130 -1.98 -5.98 -6.48
C TYR A 130 -1.92 -6.73 -7.83
N HIS A 131 -0.93 -6.38 -8.67
CA HIS A 131 -0.74 -7.04 -9.97
C HIS A 131 -0.42 -8.53 -9.82
N SER A 132 0.35 -8.91 -8.80
CA SER A 132 0.64 -10.31 -8.46
C SER A 132 -0.63 -11.07 -8.10
N ASN A 133 -1.53 -10.48 -7.30
CA ASN A 133 -2.78 -11.10 -6.88
C ASN A 133 -3.78 -11.32 -8.03
N ILE A 134 -3.82 -10.41 -9.01
CA ILE A 134 -4.67 -10.56 -10.21
C ILE A 134 -4.01 -11.41 -11.32
N GLY A 135 -2.81 -11.95 -11.09
CA GLY A 135 -2.08 -12.79 -12.04
C GLY A 135 -1.30 -12.05 -13.13
N ASP A 136 -1.21 -10.72 -13.08
CA ASP A 136 -0.33 -9.92 -13.95
C ASP A 136 1.10 -9.90 -13.39
N TYR A 137 1.75 -11.07 -13.43
CA TYR A 137 3.08 -11.26 -12.88
C TYR A 137 4.16 -10.42 -13.58
N SER A 138 3.95 -10.05 -14.85
CA SER A 138 4.92 -9.23 -15.60
C SER A 138 4.94 -7.79 -15.10
N THR A 139 3.76 -7.19 -14.88
CA THR A 139 3.70 -5.85 -14.28
C THR A 139 4.16 -5.87 -12.83
N ALA A 140 3.79 -6.89 -12.06
CA ALA A 140 4.25 -7.05 -10.68
C ALA A 140 5.79 -7.04 -10.59
N GLU A 141 6.44 -7.89 -11.39
CA GLU A 141 7.91 -7.98 -11.41
C GLU A 141 8.55 -6.63 -11.78
N ARG A 142 8.03 -5.95 -12.82
CA ARG A 142 8.52 -4.62 -13.23
C ARG A 142 8.40 -3.59 -12.12
N LEU A 143 7.29 -3.59 -11.39
CA LEU A 143 7.06 -2.67 -10.27
C LEU A 143 7.96 -2.97 -9.06
N TYR A 144 8.16 -4.24 -8.72
CA TYR A 144 9.16 -4.62 -7.70
C TYR A 144 10.57 -4.18 -8.11
N ARG A 145 11.01 -4.45 -9.34
CA ARG A 145 12.34 -4.00 -9.81
C ARG A 145 12.47 -2.47 -9.82
N ALA A 146 11.40 -1.74 -10.09
CA ALA A 146 11.40 -0.27 -9.96
C ALA A 146 11.56 0.19 -8.50
N ALA A 147 10.87 -0.46 -7.56
CA ALA A 147 11.04 -0.20 -6.13
C ALA A 147 12.44 -0.58 -5.63
N GLU A 148 13.04 -1.66 -6.14
CA GLU A 148 14.40 -2.09 -5.83
C GLU A 148 15.43 -0.99 -6.13
N ILE A 149 15.35 -0.38 -7.31
CA ILE A 149 16.23 0.73 -7.71
C ILE A 149 16.12 1.89 -6.71
N SER A 150 14.90 2.28 -6.34
CA SER A 150 14.67 3.36 -5.38
C SER A 150 15.19 3.02 -3.99
N TYR A 151 14.98 1.79 -3.50
CA TYR A 151 15.49 1.39 -2.18
C TYR A 151 17.02 1.28 -2.15
N LEU A 152 17.65 0.85 -3.24
CA LEU A 152 19.10 0.85 -3.40
C LEU A 152 19.66 2.27 -3.40
N GLU A 153 19.01 3.20 -4.10
CA GLU A 153 19.42 4.61 -4.17
C GLU A 153 19.45 5.27 -2.78
N ILE A 154 18.43 5.01 -1.95
CA ILE A 154 18.35 5.55 -0.59
C ILE A 154 19.02 4.67 0.47
N ASN A 155 19.62 3.55 0.06
CA ASN A 155 20.25 2.54 0.92
C ASN A 155 19.35 2.03 2.06
N ASP A 156 18.06 1.80 1.78
CA ASP A 156 17.10 1.26 2.73
C ASP A 156 17.15 -0.28 2.74
N ILE A 157 18.18 -0.81 3.40
CA ILE A 157 18.46 -2.26 3.46
C ILE A 157 17.31 -3.09 4.04
N GLN A 158 16.48 -2.51 4.91
CA GLN A 158 15.32 -3.20 5.49
C GLN A 158 14.23 -3.41 4.43
N GLU A 159 13.94 -2.36 3.66
CA GLU A 159 12.94 -2.43 2.59
C GLU A 159 13.43 -3.26 1.41
N ILE A 160 14.74 -3.28 1.11
CA ILE A 160 15.32 -4.21 0.12
C ILE A 160 15.05 -5.67 0.53
N GLY A 161 15.26 -6.01 1.81
CA GLY A 161 14.95 -7.34 2.32
C GLY A 161 13.47 -7.72 2.12
N ARG A 162 12.56 -6.81 2.46
CA ARG A 162 11.11 -7.01 2.25
C ARG A 162 10.76 -7.15 0.77
N LEU A 163 11.39 -6.37 -0.10
CA LEU A 163 11.20 -6.47 -1.54
C LEU A 163 11.58 -7.86 -2.08
N HIS A 164 12.73 -8.39 -1.68
CA HIS A 164 13.15 -9.74 -2.10
C HIS A 164 12.22 -10.83 -1.55
N GLU A 165 11.68 -10.66 -0.35
CA GLU A 165 10.63 -11.55 0.18
C GLU A 165 9.39 -11.54 -0.73
N HIS A 166 8.93 -10.36 -1.17
CA HIS A 166 7.82 -10.23 -2.11
C HIS A 166 8.11 -10.82 -3.50
N LEU A 167 9.33 -10.66 -4.01
CA LEU A 167 9.77 -11.31 -5.24
C LEU A 167 9.78 -12.84 -5.09
N GLY A 168 10.19 -13.34 -3.91
CA GLY A 168 10.10 -14.77 -3.56
C GLY A 168 8.69 -15.31 -3.72
N PHE A 169 7.72 -14.66 -3.09
CA PHE A 169 6.30 -15.01 -3.24
C PHE A 169 5.79 -14.88 -4.69
N LEU A 170 6.25 -13.87 -5.43
CA LEU A 170 5.86 -13.70 -6.83
C LEU A 170 6.35 -14.89 -7.68
N PHE A 171 7.60 -15.32 -7.51
CA PHE A 171 8.13 -16.46 -8.25
C PHE A 171 7.51 -17.78 -7.82
N GLU A 172 7.18 -17.94 -6.53
CA GLU A 172 6.41 -19.08 -6.04
C GLU A 172 5.04 -19.17 -6.75
N LYS A 173 4.30 -18.05 -6.82
CA LYS A 173 3.02 -17.98 -7.56
C LYS A 173 3.17 -18.27 -9.07
N LYS A 174 4.32 -17.96 -9.66
CA LYS A 174 4.67 -18.31 -11.06
C LYS A 174 5.05 -19.79 -11.22
N GLY A 175 5.26 -20.52 -10.12
CA GLY A 175 5.77 -21.90 -10.12
C GLY A 175 7.28 -22.01 -10.33
N ASP A 176 8.02 -20.90 -10.30
CA ASP A 176 9.48 -20.87 -10.44
C ASP A 176 10.13 -21.00 -9.05
N PHE A 177 10.03 -22.20 -8.47
CA PHE A 177 10.48 -22.49 -7.11
C PHE A 177 11.96 -22.17 -6.87
N GLN A 178 12.82 -22.37 -7.87
CA GLN A 178 14.24 -22.07 -7.72
C GLN A 178 14.48 -20.56 -7.58
N LYS A 179 13.87 -19.73 -8.43
CA LYS A 179 13.99 -18.27 -8.26
C LYS A 179 13.38 -17.79 -6.96
N ALA A 180 12.27 -18.39 -6.54
CA ALA A 180 11.66 -18.06 -5.26
C ALA A 180 12.63 -18.35 -4.08
N ILE A 181 13.31 -19.50 -4.09
CA ILE A 181 14.36 -19.84 -3.13
C ILE A 181 15.51 -18.83 -3.17
N ASP A 182 15.95 -18.43 -4.36
CA ASP A 182 17.05 -17.47 -4.53
C ASP A 182 16.67 -16.09 -3.94
N GLU A 183 15.46 -15.61 -4.22
CA GLU A 183 14.95 -14.32 -3.70
C GLU A 183 14.74 -14.36 -2.17
N PHE A 184 14.17 -15.43 -1.60
CA PHE A 184 14.11 -15.60 -0.14
C PHE A 184 15.49 -15.71 0.51
N THR A 185 16.47 -16.29 -0.20
CA THR A 185 17.85 -16.35 0.29
C THR A 185 18.48 -14.95 0.31
N LEU A 186 18.24 -14.12 -0.71
CA LEU A 186 18.65 -12.72 -0.71
C LEU A 186 18.00 -11.94 0.43
N ALA A 187 16.69 -12.10 0.63
CA ALA A 187 15.96 -11.48 1.74
C ALA A 187 16.58 -11.85 3.11
N THR A 188 16.98 -13.12 3.30
CA THR A 188 17.69 -13.58 4.50
C THR A 188 18.97 -12.78 4.75
N VAL A 189 19.78 -12.55 3.71
CA VAL A 189 21.02 -11.76 3.80
C VAL A 189 20.70 -10.33 4.21
N TYR A 190 19.75 -9.67 3.54
CA TYR A 190 19.39 -8.28 3.83
C TYR A 190 18.79 -8.10 5.23
N PHE A 191 17.88 -8.97 5.66
CA PHE A 191 17.32 -8.90 7.01
C PHE A 191 18.38 -9.12 8.09
N ASN A 192 19.31 -10.04 7.87
CA ASN A 192 20.43 -10.25 8.77
C ASN A 192 21.35 -9.01 8.83
N THR A 193 21.72 -8.44 7.68
CA THR A 193 22.54 -7.21 7.61
C THR A 193 21.84 -6.03 8.27
N ALA A 194 20.52 -5.94 8.16
CA ALA A 194 19.72 -4.89 8.77
C ALA A 194 19.43 -5.12 10.26
N ASN A 195 19.91 -6.23 10.85
CA ASN A 195 19.58 -6.69 12.19
C ASN A 195 18.07 -6.77 12.45
N ASN A 196 17.28 -7.01 11.40
CA ASN A 196 15.84 -7.19 11.50
C ASN A 196 15.53 -8.68 11.74
N TYR A 197 15.84 -9.13 12.96
CA TYR A 197 15.80 -10.55 13.30
C TYR A 197 14.37 -11.14 13.30
N ALA A 198 13.35 -10.29 13.49
CA ALA A 198 11.95 -10.70 13.39
C ALA A 198 11.61 -11.12 11.96
N GLN A 199 11.90 -10.24 10.98
CA GLN A 199 11.71 -10.55 9.56
C GLN A 199 12.66 -11.65 9.08
N LEU A 200 13.89 -11.71 9.61
CA LEU A 200 14.81 -12.80 9.30
C LEU A 200 14.21 -14.17 9.65
N SER A 201 13.64 -14.31 10.85
CA SER A 201 13.02 -15.57 11.27
C SER A 201 11.79 -15.92 10.44
N ALA A 202 10.91 -14.93 10.18
CA ALA A 202 9.73 -15.13 9.33
C ALA A 202 10.13 -15.57 7.91
N ASN A 203 11.12 -14.91 7.31
CA ASN A 203 11.62 -15.25 5.98
C ASN A 203 12.28 -16.65 5.95
N LEU A 204 13.01 -17.05 7.01
CA LEU A 204 13.56 -18.40 7.13
C LEU A 204 12.46 -19.47 7.23
N ASN A 205 11.31 -19.14 7.84
CA ASN A 205 10.14 -20.02 7.83
C ASN A 205 9.55 -20.16 6.43
N ASN A 206 9.38 -19.05 5.70
CA ASN A 206 8.88 -19.06 4.32
C ASN A 206 9.81 -19.87 3.41
N LEU A 207 11.12 -19.65 3.53
CA LEU A 207 12.13 -20.42 2.80
C LEU A 207 12.07 -21.92 3.14
N GLY A 208 11.92 -22.26 4.42
CA GLY A 208 11.79 -23.64 4.86
C GLY A 208 10.53 -24.33 4.32
N ASP A 209 9.40 -23.63 4.29
CA ASP A 209 8.16 -24.16 3.73
C ASP A 209 8.29 -24.38 2.22
N LEU A 210 8.83 -23.40 1.50
CA LEU A 210 9.08 -23.52 0.07
C LEU A 210 10.02 -24.68 -0.27
N GLN A 211 11.10 -24.84 0.50
CA GLN A 211 12.02 -25.98 0.37
C GLN A 211 11.30 -27.31 0.62
N LEU A 212 10.42 -27.37 1.62
CA LEU A 212 9.63 -28.56 1.91
C LEU A 212 8.66 -28.90 0.78
N GLN A 213 7.98 -27.89 0.22
CA GLN A 213 7.11 -28.05 -0.96
C GLN A 213 7.90 -28.56 -2.18
N ASN A 214 9.15 -28.09 -2.35
CA ASN A 214 10.07 -28.55 -3.39
C ASN A 214 10.74 -29.91 -3.08
N GLY A 215 10.37 -30.58 -1.98
CA GLY A 215 10.91 -31.89 -1.58
C GLY A 215 12.30 -31.86 -0.93
N ALA A 216 12.89 -30.67 -0.73
CA ALA A 216 14.18 -30.45 -0.09
C ALA A 216 14.05 -30.47 1.45
N ILE A 217 13.72 -31.66 2.00
CA ILE A 217 13.36 -31.83 3.42
C ILE A 217 14.52 -31.46 4.36
N ALA A 218 15.77 -31.76 4.00
CA ALA A 218 16.93 -31.51 4.84
C ALA A 218 17.24 -30.00 4.95
N GLU A 219 17.13 -29.30 3.81
CA GLU A 219 17.26 -27.86 3.70
C GLU A 219 16.13 -27.16 4.46
N ALA A 220 14.88 -27.60 4.26
CA ALA A 220 13.73 -27.10 5.00
C ALA A 220 13.93 -27.19 6.52
N ARG A 221 14.37 -28.35 7.00
CA ARG A 221 14.69 -28.57 8.42
C ARG A 221 15.75 -27.60 8.92
N THR A 222 16.79 -27.36 8.12
CA THR A 222 17.87 -26.42 8.44
C THR A 222 17.33 -25.00 8.57
N SER A 223 16.47 -24.57 7.64
CA SER A 223 15.85 -23.25 7.64
C SER A 223 14.95 -23.05 8.87
N PHE A 224 14.08 -24.02 9.19
CA PHE A 224 13.23 -23.94 10.39
C PHE A 224 14.04 -23.91 11.70
N LEU A 225 15.10 -24.72 11.81
CA LEU A 225 15.96 -24.70 13.01
C LEU A 225 16.68 -23.37 13.17
N LYS A 226 17.16 -22.77 12.07
CA LYS A 226 17.74 -21.42 12.08
C LYS A 226 16.71 -20.37 12.48
N ALA A 227 15.47 -20.47 12.00
CA ALA A 227 14.41 -19.54 12.38
C ALA A 227 14.15 -19.55 13.89
N ILE A 228 14.10 -20.73 14.51
CA ILE A 228 13.95 -20.92 15.97
C ILE A 228 15.20 -20.41 16.72
N GLU A 229 16.39 -20.65 16.18
CA GLU A 229 17.63 -20.18 16.81
C GLU A 229 17.70 -18.66 16.84
N VAL A 230 17.37 -17.98 15.73
CA VAL A 230 17.32 -16.51 15.64
C VAL A 230 16.36 -15.95 16.68
N THR A 231 15.16 -16.51 16.79
CA THR A 231 14.15 -15.97 17.72
C THR A 231 14.55 -16.16 19.17
N ARG A 232 15.11 -17.33 19.51
CA ARG A 232 15.65 -17.61 20.84
C ARG A 232 16.82 -16.69 21.19
N LEU A 233 17.77 -16.48 20.28
CA LEU A 233 18.95 -15.65 20.52
C LEU A 233 18.60 -14.17 20.73
N HIS A 234 17.57 -13.68 20.03
CA HIS A 234 17.16 -12.28 20.08
C HIS A 234 15.91 -12.02 20.93
N SER A 235 15.45 -13.03 21.69
CA SER A 235 14.26 -12.93 22.57
C SER A 235 13.03 -12.38 21.86
N ILE A 236 12.85 -12.78 20.59
CA ILE A 236 11.74 -12.33 19.77
C ILE A 236 10.52 -13.15 20.17
N THR A 237 9.40 -12.50 20.45
CA THR A 237 8.13 -13.17 20.73
C THR A 237 7.12 -12.73 19.67
N THR A 238 6.89 -13.58 18.68
CA THR A 238 5.83 -13.39 17.67
C THR A 238 5.12 -14.71 17.41
N ILE A 239 3.86 -14.64 16.99
CA ILE A 239 3.07 -15.84 16.66
C ILE A 239 3.61 -16.56 15.42
N ASP A 240 4.31 -15.85 14.53
CA ASP A 240 4.88 -16.41 13.30
C ASP A 240 5.99 -17.45 13.54
N GLN A 241 6.60 -17.44 14.72
CA GLN A 241 7.65 -18.40 15.07
C GLN A 241 7.11 -19.80 15.30
N THR A 242 5.80 -19.90 15.55
CA THR A 242 5.12 -21.18 15.79
C THR A 242 5.12 -22.07 14.55
N TYR A 243 5.17 -21.48 13.35
CA TYR A 243 5.23 -22.22 12.10
C TYR A 243 6.49 -23.07 11.95
N ALA A 244 7.63 -22.62 12.46
CA ALA A 244 8.88 -23.38 12.44
C ALA A 244 8.71 -24.70 13.22
N HIS A 245 8.21 -24.59 14.45
CA HIS A 245 7.91 -25.73 15.31
C HIS A 245 6.85 -26.64 14.68
N PHE A 246 5.78 -26.06 14.15
CA PHE A 246 4.73 -26.82 13.47
C PHE A 246 5.29 -27.66 12.30
N ASN A 247 6.04 -27.04 11.39
CA ASN A 247 6.58 -27.72 10.23
C ASN A 247 7.60 -28.80 10.61
N LEU A 248 8.44 -28.56 11.62
CA LEU A 248 9.32 -29.59 12.19
C LEU A 248 8.53 -30.76 12.80
N GLY A 249 7.41 -30.48 13.47
CA GLY A 249 6.50 -31.50 13.98
C GLY A 249 5.89 -32.35 12.87
N ARG A 250 5.48 -31.70 11.77
CA ARG A 250 4.95 -32.38 10.58
C ARG A 250 6.00 -33.26 9.90
N ILE A 251 7.22 -32.76 9.73
CA ILE A 251 8.37 -33.52 9.21
C ILE A 251 8.65 -34.74 10.10
N SER A 252 8.72 -34.57 11.43
CA SER A 252 8.93 -35.68 12.36
C SER A 252 7.80 -36.70 12.32
N SER A 253 6.54 -36.26 12.21
CA SER A 253 5.37 -37.15 12.11
C SER A 253 5.41 -38.00 10.83
N GLN A 254 5.85 -37.42 9.71
CA GLN A 254 6.04 -38.14 8.45
C GLN A 254 7.21 -39.13 8.53
N ALA A 255 8.26 -38.79 9.27
CA ALA A 255 9.39 -39.69 9.54
C ALA A 255 9.06 -40.80 10.56
N GLY A 256 7.87 -40.79 11.16
CA GLY A 256 7.44 -41.77 12.17
C GLY A 256 7.96 -41.51 13.58
N ASP A 257 8.69 -40.41 13.80
CA ASP A 257 9.17 -40.00 15.12
C ASP A 257 8.05 -39.23 15.85
N LEU A 258 7.11 -40.00 16.42
CA LEU A 258 5.90 -39.46 17.05
C LEU A 258 6.21 -38.61 18.29
N GLU A 259 7.24 -38.97 19.05
CA GLU A 259 7.65 -38.21 20.25
C GLU A 259 8.18 -36.82 19.87
N LYS A 260 9.09 -36.74 18.88
CA LYS A 260 9.56 -35.43 18.39
C LYS A 260 8.45 -34.67 17.69
N ALA A 261 7.56 -35.35 16.97
CA ALA A 261 6.43 -34.70 16.33
C ALA A 261 5.53 -34.01 17.36
N GLU A 262 5.16 -34.74 18.41
CA GLU A 262 4.33 -34.23 19.49
C GLU A 262 4.99 -33.04 20.19
N SER A 263 6.26 -33.20 20.60
CA SER A 263 7.00 -32.12 21.28
C SER A 263 7.01 -30.83 20.47
N GLN A 264 7.25 -30.91 19.16
CA GLN A 264 7.28 -29.73 18.29
C GLN A 264 5.90 -29.12 18.09
N LEU A 265 4.85 -29.92 17.91
CA LEU A 265 3.48 -29.43 17.76
C LEU A 265 2.95 -28.79 19.06
N VAL A 266 3.27 -29.35 20.22
CA VAL A 266 2.94 -28.78 21.53
C VAL A 266 3.65 -27.43 21.72
N ASN A 267 4.94 -27.34 21.38
CA ASN A 267 5.67 -26.06 21.44
C ASN A 267 5.04 -25.00 20.52
N ALA A 268 4.63 -25.38 19.29
CA ALA A 268 3.96 -24.47 18.37
C ALA A 268 2.64 -23.94 18.97
N TYR A 269 1.80 -24.82 19.51
CA TYR A 269 0.55 -24.43 20.14
C TYR A 269 0.77 -23.54 21.37
N GLN A 270 1.67 -23.94 22.29
CA GLN A 270 1.92 -23.22 23.53
C GLN A 270 2.43 -21.80 23.28
N LEU A 271 3.37 -21.63 22.34
CA LEU A 271 3.90 -20.33 21.95
C LEU A 271 2.83 -19.40 21.35
N ALA A 272 1.88 -19.95 20.58
CA ALA A 272 0.76 -19.18 20.03
C ALA A 272 -0.23 -18.81 21.13
N PHE A 273 -0.56 -19.77 21.98
CA PHE A 273 -1.53 -19.63 23.07
C PHE A 273 -1.07 -18.60 24.12
N GLU A 274 0.20 -18.61 24.52
CA GLU A 274 0.73 -17.65 25.50
C GLU A 274 0.66 -16.20 25.01
N GLN A 275 0.72 -15.98 23.69
CA GLN A 275 0.66 -14.64 23.11
C GLN A 275 -0.77 -14.18 22.86
N GLN A 276 -1.55 -14.97 22.12
CA GLN A 276 -2.88 -14.58 21.67
C GLN A 276 -3.81 -15.79 21.55
N PRO A 277 -4.46 -16.23 22.64
CA PRO A 277 -5.37 -17.37 22.64
C PRO A 277 -6.50 -17.27 21.61
N TRP A 278 -6.99 -16.05 21.34
CA TRP A 278 -8.10 -15.78 20.40
C TRP A 278 -7.65 -15.69 18.93
N HIS A 279 -6.35 -15.64 18.64
CA HIS A 279 -5.84 -15.42 17.29
C HIS A 279 -6.05 -16.64 16.39
N THR A 280 -6.38 -16.42 15.11
CA THR A 280 -6.61 -17.47 14.10
C THR A 280 -5.52 -18.53 14.08
N GLU A 281 -4.26 -18.10 14.20
CA GLU A 281 -3.13 -19.02 14.15
C GLU A 281 -3.02 -19.92 15.38
N THR A 282 -3.47 -19.47 16.55
CA THR A 282 -3.59 -20.33 17.73
C THR A 282 -4.62 -21.44 17.50
N PHE A 283 -5.77 -21.09 16.92
CA PHE A 283 -6.77 -22.08 16.51
C PHE A 283 -6.23 -23.05 15.46
N ARG A 284 -5.44 -22.55 14.50
CA ARG A 284 -4.78 -23.40 13.49
C ARG A 284 -3.83 -24.39 14.17
N MET A 285 -2.98 -23.93 15.09
CA MET A 285 -2.06 -24.81 15.83
C MET A 285 -2.80 -25.84 16.68
N ALA A 286 -3.87 -25.44 17.37
CA ALA A 286 -4.72 -26.35 18.15
C ALA A 286 -5.36 -27.43 17.27
N LYS A 287 -5.91 -27.02 16.12
CA LYS A 287 -6.52 -27.92 15.12
C LYS A 287 -5.51 -28.95 14.64
N LEU A 288 -4.29 -28.51 14.32
CA LEU A 288 -3.21 -29.37 13.81
C LEU A 288 -2.72 -30.36 14.87
N LEU A 289 -2.56 -29.92 16.12
CA LEU A 289 -2.21 -30.80 17.24
C LEU A 289 -3.35 -31.77 17.57
N GLY A 290 -4.61 -31.33 17.46
CA GLY A 290 -5.80 -32.18 17.59
C GLY A 290 -5.86 -33.28 16.52
N ASP A 291 -5.58 -32.95 15.25
CA ASP A 291 -5.47 -33.94 14.17
C ASP A 291 -4.35 -34.95 14.45
N PHE A 292 -3.20 -34.48 14.95
CA PHE A 292 -2.09 -35.35 15.34
C PHE A 292 -2.52 -36.34 16.45
N TYR A 293 -3.21 -35.86 17.49
CA TYR A 293 -3.76 -36.71 18.53
C TYR A 293 -4.79 -37.72 18.01
N GLY A 294 -5.63 -37.33 17.06
CA GLY A 294 -6.51 -38.26 16.36
C GLY A 294 -5.74 -39.35 15.60
N LYS A 295 -4.66 -38.97 14.90
CA LYS A 295 -3.82 -39.90 14.12
C LYS A 295 -3.11 -40.93 14.99
N ILE A 296 -2.70 -40.57 16.21
CA ILE A 296 -2.07 -41.49 17.16
C ILE A 296 -3.08 -42.19 18.09
N GLU A 297 -4.37 -42.16 17.73
CA GLU A 297 -5.47 -42.81 18.46
C GLU A 297 -5.61 -42.34 19.93
N GLN A 298 -5.38 -41.05 20.18
CA GLN A 298 -5.54 -40.41 21.49
C GLN A 298 -6.65 -39.33 21.44
N PRO A 299 -7.91 -39.69 21.11
CA PRO A 299 -8.99 -38.74 20.90
C PRO A 299 -9.32 -37.91 22.15
N GLN A 300 -9.15 -38.47 23.35
CA GLN A 300 -9.42 -37.75 24.60
C GLN A 300 -8.47 -36.56 24.82
N ARG A 301 -7.22 -36.67 24.36
CA ARG A 301 -6.27 -35.54 24.41
C ARG A 301 -6.62 -34.47 23.38
N ALA A 302 -7.07 -34.88 22.19
CA ALA A 302 -7.59 -33.97 21.18
C ALA A 302 -8.81 -33.20 21.72
N ILE A 303 -9.78 -33.90 22.31
CA ILE A 303 -10.97 -33.30 22.91
C ILE A 303 -10.59 -32.29 23.99
N ALA A 304 -9.73 -32.67 24.94
CA ALA A 304 -9.32 -31.78 26.03
C ALA A 304 -8.65 -30.50 25.51
N LEU A 305 -7.70 -30.63 24.57
CA LEU A 305 -7.03 -29.51 23.93
C LEU A 305 -8.00 -28.58 23.21
N LEU A 306 -8.83 -29.14 22.32
CA LEU A 306 -9.73 -28.37 21.47
C LEU A 306 -10.85 -27.72 22.28
N THR A 307 -11.31 -28.37 23.35
CA THR A 307 -12.31 -27.82 24.27
C THR A 307 -11.75 -26.60 25.00
N ALA A 308 -10.51 -26.66 25.48
CA ALA A 308 -9.83 -25.51 26.09
C ALA A 308 -9.65 -24.36 25.08
N GLN A 309 -9.21 -24.67 23.85
CA GLN A 309 -9.08 -23.64 22.81
C GLN A 309 -10.44 -23.00 22.44
N ALA A 310 -11.52 -23.78 22.43
CA ALA A 310 -12.87 -23.33 22.12
C ALA A 310 -13.42 -22.28 23.11
N GLU A 311 -12.88 -22.18 24.33
CA GLU A 311 -13.26 -21.15 25.31
C GLU A 311 -12.80 -19.74 24.87
N HIS A 312 -11.81 -19.66 23.98
CA HIS A 312 -11.25 -18.42 23.46
C HIS A 312 -11.83 -18.02 22.08
N MET A 313 -12.94 -18.64 21.66
CA MET A 313 -13.57 -18.34 20.36
C MET A 313 -14.08 -16.90 20.35
N PRO A 314 -13.72 -16.08 19.34
CA PRO A 314 -14.26 -14.73 19.21
C PRO A 314 -15.74 -14.75 18.81
N GLU A 315 -16.44 -13.62 19.01
CA GLU A 315 -17.86 -13.48 18.66
C GLU A 315 -18.15 -13.68 17.17
N SER A 316 -17.24 -13.22 16.31
CA SER A 316 -17.31 -13.39 14.85
C SER A 316 -16.12 -14.22 14.37
N PRO A 317 -16.17 -15.55 14.50
CA PRO A 317 -15.06 -16.41 14.13
C PRO A 317 -14.93 -16.52 12.60
N ASN A 318 -13.70 -16.64 12.11
CA ASN A 318 -13.45 -16.99 10.71
C ASN A 318 -13.51 -18.51 10.49
N GLU A 319 -13.46 -18.92 9.22
CA GLU A 319 -13.50 -20.32 8.82
C GLU A 319 -12.48 -21.20 9.55
N THR A 320 -11.24 -20.71 9.72
CA THR A 320 -10.16 -21.48 10.34
C THR A 320 -10.41 -21.73 11.83
N GLN A 321 -10.96 -20.73 12.53
CA GLN A 321 -11.32 -20.87 13.94
C GLN A 321 -12.48 -21.87 14.12
N LEU A 322 -13.47 -21.84 13.22
CA LEU A 322 -14.61 -22.76 13.22
C LEU A 322 -14.20 -24.23 12.98
N LEU A 323 -13.01 -24.49 12.41
CA LEU A 323 -12.50 -25.86 12.28
C LEU A 323 -12.30 -26.55 13.63
N VAL A 324 -12.06 -25.80 14.71
CA VAL A 324 -11.97 -26.37 16.07
C VAL A 324 -13.32 -26.94 16.52
N TYR A 325 -14.43 -26.22 16.29
CA TYR A 325 -15.77 -26.76 16.57
C TYR A 325 -16.09 -27.98 15.69
N SER A 326 -15.76 -27.91 14.40
CA SER A 326 -15.94 -29.05 13.48
C SER A 326 -15.17 -30.30 13.94
N GLN A 327 -13.92 -30.15 14.39
CA GLN A 327 -13.16 -31.26 14.95
C GLN A 327 -13.74 -31.79 16.26
N LEU A 328 -14.20 -30.91 17.16
CA LEU A 328 -14.86 -31.34 18.39
C LEU A 328 -16.11 -32.17 18.10
N VAL A 329 -16.96 -31.74 17.17
CA VAL A 329 -18.12 -32.53 16.72
C VAL A 329 -17.68 -33.91 16.24
N LYS A 330 -16.63 -33.97 15.41
CA LYS A 330 -16.09 -35.24 14.91
C LYS A 330 -15.59 -36.14 16.04
N PHE A 331 -14.81 -35.60 16.98
CA PHE A 331 -14.24 -36.40 18.07
C PHE A 331 -15.31 -36.87 19.06
N TYR A 332 -16.23 -35.99 19.48
CA TYR A 332 -17.33 -36.37 20.37
C TYR A 332 -18.27 -37.40 19.73
N SER A 333 -18.57 -37.27 18.42
CA SER A 333 -19.34 -38.28 17.70
C SER A 333 -18.62 -39.63 17.63
N ALA A 334 -17.29 -39.62 17.48
CA ALA A 334 -16.48 -40.83 17.43
C ALA A 334 -16.32 -41.50 18.82
N THR A 335 -16.55 -40.77 19.91
CA THR A 335 -16.53 -41.28 21.29
C THR A 335 -17.93 -41.49 21.89
N ASP A 336 -18.98 -41.49 21.06
CA ASP A 336 -20.38 -41.66 21.44
C ASP A 336 -20.91 -40.60 22.45
N GLN A 337 -20.29 -39.43 22.50
CA GLN A 337 -20.66 -38.29 23.32
C GLN A 337 -21.61 -37.35 22.54
N TRP A 338 -22.83 -37.83 22.30
CA TRP A 338 -23.78 -37.20 21.39
C TRP A 338 -24.31 -35.84 21.87
N GLU A 339 -24.42 -35.64 23.19
CA GLU A 339 -24.90 -34.37 23.75
C GLU A 339 -23.89 -33.25 23.49
N GLU A 340 -22.61 -33.52 23.73
CA GLU A 340 -21.51 -32.60 23.46
C GLU A 340 -21.33 -32.37 21.95
N ALA A 341 -21.45 -33.43 21.14
CA ALA A 341 -21.41 -33.31 19.68
C ALA A 341 -22.52 -32.39 19.16
N LEU A 342 -23.76 -32.51 19.69
CA LEU A 342 -24.86 -31.63 19.34
C LEU A 342 -24.58 -30.18 19.76
N ALA A 343 -24.13 -29.96 21.00
CA ALA A 343 -23.82 -28.62 21.50
C ALA A 343 -22.77 -27.89 20.65
N TYR A 344 -21.69 -28.58 20.27
CA TYR A 344 -20.68 -28.00 19.37
C TYR A 344 -21.16 -27.85 17.93
N SER A 345 -22.10 -28.69 17.46
CA SER A 345 -22.75 -28.52 16.16
C SER A 345 -23.62 -27.25 16.12
N GLU A 346 -24.34 -26.94 17.21
CA GLU A 346 -25.13 -25.70 17.32
C GLU A 346 -24.23 -24.45 17.35
N ARG A 347 -23.10 -24.51 18.07
CA ARG A 347 -22.09 -23.43 18.09
C ARG A 347 -21.44 -23.24 16.72
N LEU A 348 -21.11 -24.32 16.02
CA LEU A 348 -20.59 -24.27 14.66
C LEU A 348 -21.57 -23.59 13.71
N ASN A 349 -22.85 -24.00 13.73
CA ASN A 349 -23.88 -23.39 12.89
C ASN A 349 -24.07 -21.90 13.20
N SER A 350 -24.09 -21.53 14.48
CA SER A 350 -24.20 -20.13 14.91
C SER A 350 -23.00 -19.29 14.42
N GLY A 351 -21.79 -19.83 14.53
CA GLY A 351 -20.58 -19.17 14.04
C GLY A 351 -20.54 -19.05 12.51
N GLN A 352 -21.03 -20.04 11.77
CA GLN A 352 -21.16 -19.97 10.30
C GLN A 352 -22.13 -18.88 9.85
N ILE A 353 -23.25 -18.69 10.57
CA ILE A 353 -24.20 -17.61 10.30
C ILE A 353 -23.55 -16.24 10.54
N ALA A 354 -22.79 -16.10 11.65
CA ALA A 354 -22.07 -14.88 11.96
C ALA A 354 -21.04 -14.54 10.86
N LEU A 355 -20.24 -15.53 10.44
CA LEU A 355 -19.28 -15.39 9.35
C LEU A 355 -19.95 -14.95 8.04
N ALA A 356 -21.00 -15.66 7.59
CA ALA A 356 -21.70 -15.34 6.35
C ALA A 356 -22.29 -13.92 6.36
N THR A 357 -22.78 -13.47 7.52
CA THR A 357 -23.28 -12.09 7.68
C THR A 357 -22.16 -11.06 7.53
N ALA A 358 -20.97 -11.35 8.07
CA ALA A 358 -19.80 -10.49 7.92
C ALA A 358 -19.28 -10.46 6.48
N GLU A 359 -19.26 -11.60 5.80
CA GLU A 359 -18.85 -11.73 4.39
C GLU A 359 -19.77 -10.97 3.43
N ASP A 360 -21.08 -11.03 3.63
CA ASP A 360 -22.06 -10.30 2.81
C ASP A 360 -21.84 -8.79 2.91
N GLN A 361 -21.60 -8.27 4.12
CA GLN A 361 -21.24 -6.87 4.34
C GLN A 361 -19.94 -6.48 3.64
N ALA A 362 -18.92 -7.35 3.67
CA ALA A 362 -17.66 -7.16 2.94
C ALA A 362 -17.85 -7.22 1.41
N GLY A 363 -18.77 -8.06 0.91
CA GLY A 363 -19.11 -8.17 -0.50
C GLY A 363 -19.75 -6.90 -1.06
N TYR A 364 -20.72 -6.31 -0.34
CA TYR A 364 -21.32 -5.03 -0.71
C TYR A 364 -20.28 -3.89 -0.77
N ALA A 365 -19.36 -3.88 0.18
CA ALA A 365 -18.23 -2.96 0.23
C ALA A 365 -17.32 -3.06 -1.02
N ARG A 366 -17.01 -4.29 -1.45
CA ARG A 366 -16.19 -4.55 -2.65
C ARG A 366 -16.88 -4.05 -3.92
N GLN A 367 -18.16 -4.38 -4.12
CA GLN A 367 -18.92 -3.94 -5.30
C GLN A 367 -19.02 -2.42 -5.41
N ALA A 368 -19.25 -1.72 -4.30
CA ALA A 368 -19.31 -0.27 -4.29
C ALA A 368 -18.00 0.37 -4.79
N SER A 369 -16.88 -0.30 -4.53
CA SER A 369 -15.53 0.18 -4.84
C SER A 369 -15.10 -0.15 -6.27
N GLU A 370 -15.51 -1.29 -6.80
CA GLU A 370 -15.38 -1.59 -8.24
C GLU A 370 -16.11 -0.56 -9.11
N ILE A 371 -17.30 -0.14 -8.68
CA ILE A 371 -18.05 0.94 -9.34
C ILE A 371 -17.28 2.27 -9.25
N ALA A 372 -16.65 2.57 -8.13
CA ALA A 372 -15.84 3.77 -7.95
C ALA A 372 -14.62 3.77 -8.89
N LEU A 373 -13.88 2.64 -8.98
CA LEU A 373 -12.78 2.48 -9.94
C LEU A 373 -13.26 2.69 -11.38
N ALA A 374 -14.36 2.02 -11.78
CA ALA A 374 -14.85 2.11 -13.15
C ALA A 374 -15.21 3.55 -13.53
N ARG A 375 -15.85 4.29 -12.61
CA ARG A 375 -16.15 5.72 -12.81
C ARG A 375 -14.89 6.55 -12.95
N LYS A 376 -13.86 6.27 -12.14
CA LYS A 376 -12.63 7.03 -12.20
C LYS A 376 -11.83 6.74 -13.46
N ILE A 377 -11.69 5.48 -13.88
CA ILE A 377 -11.07 5.13 -15.17
C ILE A 377 -11.77 5.86 -16.31
N LEU A 378 -13.11 5.97 -16.25
CA LEU A 378 -13.87 6.72 -17.23
C LEU A 378 -13.52 8.21 -17.19
N ALA A 379 -13.47 8.82 -16.01
CA ALA A 379 -13.09 10.21 -15.83
C ALA A 379 -11.66 10.50 -16.32
N ASP A 380 -10.68 9.67 -15.97
CA ASP A 380 -9.29 9.80 -16.39
C ASP A 380 -9.17 9.68 -17.92
N ARG A 381 -9.96 8.80 -18.56
CA ARG A 381 -10.04 8.71 -20.02
C ARG A 381 -10.69 9.94 -20.66
N GLU A 382 -11.75 10.48 -20.04
CA GLU A 382 -12.41 11.70 -20.50
C GLU A 382 -11.48 12.90 -20.40
N GLU A 383 -10.72 13.02 -19.32
CA GLU A 383 -9.74 14.09 -19.12
C GLU A 383 -8.56 13.97 -20.09
N ALA A 384 -8.02 12.78 -20.29
CA ALA A 384 -7.00 12.53 -21.33
C ALA A 384 -7.52 12.88 -22.73
N ALA A 385 -8.78 12.52 -23.04
CA ALA A 385 -9.42 12.89 -24.31
C ALA A 385 -9.62 14.40 -24.43
N ALA A 386 -10.05 15.08 -23.36
CA ALA A 386 -10.23 16.53 -23.33
C ALA A 386 -8.90 17.28 -23.50
N TYR A 387 -7.83 16.80 -22.87
CA TYR A 387 -6.49 17.33 -23.01
C TYR A 387 -5.99 17.21 -24.46
N SER A 388 -6.12 16.02 -25.06
CA SER A 388 -5.74 15.80 -26.46
C SER A 388 -6.51 16.71 -27.43
N ALA A 389 -7.81 16.94 -27.17
CA ALA A 389 -8.63 17.86 -27.95
C ALA A 389 -8.25 19.34 -27.75
N ALA A 390 -7.87 19.75 -26.54
CA ALA A 390 -7.38 21.09 -26.26
C ALA A 390 -6.05 21.37 -26.97
N GLU A 391 -5.13 20.40 -26.97
CA GLU A 391 -3.86 20.48 -27.69
C GLU A 391 -4.07 20.64 -29.20
N THR A 392 -4.99 19.87 -29.80
CA THR A 392 -5.33 20.03 -31.22
C THR A 392 -5.90 21.42 -31.53
N ARG A 393 -6.79 21.95 -30.67
CA ARG A 393 -7.34 23.30 -30.83
C ARG A 393 -6.26 24.38 -30.76
N TRP A 394 -5.34 24.26 -29.81
CA TRP A 394 -4.21 25.18 -29.67
C TRP A 394 -3.33 25.18 -30.91
N LEU A 395 -3.05 24.01 -31.48
CA LEU A 395 -2.30 23.89 -32.73
C LEU A 395 -2.97 24.69 -33.86
N TRP A 396 -4.29 24.58 -34.00
CA TRP A 396 -5.05 25.34 -35.00
C TRP A 396 -5.02 26.86 -34.78
N VAL A 397 -5.06 27.31 -33.52
CA VAL A 397 -4.94 28.75 -33.18
C VAL A 397 -3.56 29.27 -33.58
N VAL A 398 -2.49 28.52 -33.31
CA VAL A 398 -1.12 28.89 -33.72
C VAL A 398 -1.00 28.96 -35.24
N VAL A 399 -1.52 27.96 -35.96
CA VAL A 399 -1.52 27.95 -37.43
C VAL A 399 -2.31 29.12 -38.00
N ALA A 400 -3.51 29.41 -37.48
CA ALA A 400 -4.33 30.53 -37.93
C ALA A 400 -3.63 31.88 -37.67
N THR A 401 -3.01 32.03 -36.50
CA THR A 401 -2.27 33.26 -36.15
C THR A 401 -1.07 33.45 -37.07
N ALA A 402 -0.32 32.39 -37.37
CA ALA A 402 0.80 32.44 -38.32
C ALA A 402 0.33 32.84 -39.73
N LEU A 403 -0.81 32.33 -40.20
CA LEU A 403 -1.40 32.70 -41.49
C LEU A 403 -1.83 34.18 -41.53
N VAL A 404 -2.43 34.69 -40.46
CA VAL A 404 -2.80 36.11 -40.36
C VAL A 404 -1.57 37.00 -40.36
N LEU A 405 -0.52 36.63 -39.61
CA LEU A 405 0.76 37.35 -39.59
C LEU A 405 1.43 37.37 -40.96
N LEU A 406 1.45 36.24 -41.67
CA LEU A 406 1.96 36.14 -43.04
C LEU A 406 1.17 37.04 -44.00
N ALA A 407 -0.16 37.05 -43.90
CA ALA A 407 -1.01 37.92 -44.71
C ALA A 407 -0.75 39.41 -44.43
N ALA A 408 -0.63 39.79 -43.14
CA ALA A 408 -0.31 41.14 -42.73
C ALA A 408 1.08 41.58 -43.21
N PHE A 409 2.07 40.70 -43.12
CA PHE A 409 3.42 40.96 -43.61
C PHE A 409 3.45 41.13 -45.13
N GLY A 410 2.74 40.26 -45.86
CA GLY A 410 2.54 40.38 -47.30
C GLY A 410 1.83 41.68 -47.70
N TYR A 411 0.84 42.11 -46.93
CA TYR A 411 0.14 43.38 -47.15
C TYR A 411 1.05 44.59 -46.90
N MET A 412 1.78 44.62 -45.79
CA MET A 412 2.76 45.67 -45.49
C MET A 412 3.87 45.73 -46.54
N TYR A 413 4.35 44.59 -47.00
CA TYR A 413 5.33 44.51 -48.09
C TYR A 413 4.77 45.14 -49.37
N ARG A 414 3.53 44.80 -49.76
CA ARG A 414 2.83 45.41 -50.90
C ARG A 414 2.68 46.94 -50.75
N LEU A 415 2.32 47.42 -49.57
CA LEU A 415 2.21 48.86 -49.28
C LEU A 415 3.55 49.56 -49.42
N LYS A 416 4.60 49.00 -48.81
CA LYS A 416 5.97 49.53 -48.89
C LYS A 416 6.45 49.59 -50.34
N GLU A 417 6.18 48.55 -51.13
CA GLU A 417 6.52 48.50 -52.54
C GLU A 417 5.72 49.52 -53.37
N LYS A 418 4.44 49.73 -53.05
CA LYS A 418 3.60 50.78 -53.67
C LYS A 418 4.14 52.18 -53.36
N HIS A 419 4.51 52.46 -52.11
CA HIS A 419 5.12 53.74 -51.71
C HIS A 419 6.48 53.95 -52.37
N ARG A 420 7.33 52.92 -52.44
CA ARG A 420 8.61 52.95 -53.15
C ARG A 420 8.43 53.29 -54.63
N LYS A 421 7.48 52.64 -55.30
CA LYS A 421 7.16 52.93 -56.72
C LYS A 421 6.64 54.35 -56.92
N LYS A 422 5.77 54.85 -56.03
CA LYS A 422 5.31 56.26 -56.07
C LYS A 422 6.46 57.26 -55.83
N ALA A 423 7.34 56.99 -54.87
CA ALA A 423 8.49 57.85 -54.61
C ALA A 423 9.45 57.90 -55.81
N LEU A 424 9.68 56.76 -56.47
CA LEU A 424 10.49 56.69 -57.69
C LEU A 424 9.85 57.47 -58.85
N ALA A 425 8.53 57.41 -58.99
CA ALA A 425 7.78 58.14 -60.02
C ALA A 425 7.76 59.67 -59.79
N ASN A 426 7.75 60.13 -58.53
CA ASN A 426 7.85 61.56 -58.23
C ASN A 426 9.29 62.07 -58.38
N ALA A 427 10.30 61.22 -58.18
CA ALA A 427 11.70 61.59 -58.34
C ALA A 427 12.05 62.05 -59.77
N THR A 428 11.31 61.59 -60.78
CA THR A 428 11.54 61.96 -62.19
C THR A 428 11.06 63.37 -62.56
N HIS A 429 10.27 64.03 -61.71
CA HIS A 429 9.67 65.35 -61.99
C HIS A 429 10.50 66.54 -61.47
N TRP A 430 11.52 66.28 -60.64
CA TRP A 430 12.38 67.33 -60.06
C TRP A 430 13.19 68.15 -61.08
N PRO A 431 13.76 67.58 -62.17
CA PRO A 431 14.53 68.35 -63.14
C PRO A 431 13.69 69.41 -63.88
N GLU A 432 12.41 69.11 -64.11
CA GLU A 432 11.49 69.96 -64.85
C GLU A 432 10.91 71.08 -63.99
N LEU A 433 10.72 70.80 -62.69
CA LEU A 433 10.37 71.82 -61.69
C LEU A 433 11.52 72.83 -61.51
N ASN A 434 12.77 72.37 -61.49
CA ASN A 434 13.94 73.24 -61.37
C ASN A 434 14.09 74.19 -62.57
N LYS A 435 13.85 73.69 -63.79
CA LYS A 435 13.82 74.54 -65.00
C LYS A 435 12.74 75.61 -64.95
N ARG A 436 11.56 75.30 -64.40
CA ARG A 436 10.48 76.27 -64.25
C ARG A 436 10.78 77.34 -63.20
N PHE A 437 11.45 76.96 -62.11
CA PHE A 437 11.91 77.93 -61.11
C PHE A 437 12.97 78.89 -61.67
N GLN A 438 13.95 78.38 -62.42
CA GLN A 438 14.94 79.24 -63.11
C GLN A 438 14.27 80.20 -64.12
N ALA A 439 13.32 79.71 -64.91
CA ALA A 439 12.59 80.56 -65.85
C ALA A 439 11.76 81.67 -65.17
N LEU A 440 11.29 81.42 -63.94
CA LEU A 440 10.52 82.39 -63.15
C LEU A 440 11.43 83.44 -62.50
N GLU A 441 12.63 83.02 -62.09
CA GLU A 441 13.69 83.88 -61.56
C GLU A 441 14.25 84.80 -62.65
N ASP A 442 14.45 84.28 -63.87
CA ASP A 442 14.85 85.06 -65.04
C ASP A 442 13.77 86.09 -65.44
N ALA A 443 12.49 85.74 -65.36
CA ALA A 443 11.39 86.65 -65.68
C ALA A 443 11.22 87.79 -64.66
N LEU A 444 11.52 87.54 -63.38
CA LEU A 444 11.48 88.55 -62.32
C LEU A 444 12.64 89.55 -62.43
N ASN A 445 13.81 89.12 -62.92
CA ASN A 445 14.97 89.99 -63.12
C ASN A 445 14.87 90.93 -64.33
N VAL A 446 13.84 90.80 -65.18
CA VAL A 446 13.59 91.72 -66.31
C VAL A 446 12.66 92.89 -65.90
N LEU A 447 12.07 92.85 -64.69
CA LEU A 447 11.12 93.85 -64.18
C LEU A 447 11.72 94.83 -63.14
N TYR A 448 13.04 94.82 -62.94
CA TYR A 448 13.81 95.80 -62.18
C TYR A 448 14.97 96.32 -63.05
#